data_AF-A0ABD5DX08-F1
#
_entry.id   AF-A0ABD5DX08-F1
#
_cell.length_a   1.000
_cell.length_b   1.000
_cell.length_c   1.000
_cell.angle_alpha   90.00
_cell.angle_beta   90.00
_cell.angle_gamma   90.00
#
_symmetry.space_group_name_H-M   'P 1'
#
loop_
_entity.id
_entity.type
_entity.pdbx_description
1 polymer ?
#
loop_
_entity_poly.entity_id
_entity_poly.type
_entity_poly.pdbx_seq_one_letter_code
_entity_poly.pdbx_strand_id
1 'polypeptide(L)' 'MLALVLAAILALILVIWQLQTSPETNDAYVYDDTIDVVPEVSGRIVEMPIRDNQRVRKGDVLFRIDPRPYQA' A
#
# COMPACT_ATOMS: atom_id res chain seq x y z
N MET A 1 31.46 -29.89 -32.37
CA MET A 1 30.61 -30.64 -31.42
C MET A 1 30.84 -30.20 -29.98
N LEU A 2 32.06 -30.31 -29.43
CA LEU A 2 32.36 -29.91 -28.03
C LEU A 2 32.02 -28.43 -27.71
N ALA A 3 32.39 -27.49 -28.58
CA ALA A 3 32.08 -26.06 -28.37
C ALA A 3 30.57 -25.76 -28.31
N LEU A 4 29.77 -26.48 -29.12
CA LEU A 4 28.30 -26.38 -29.09
C LEU A 4 27.72 -26.90 -27.77
N VAL A 5 28.26 -28.00 -27.25
CA VAL A 5 27.87 -28.56 -25.95
C VAL A 5 28.21 -27.58 -24.82
N LEU A 6 29.41 -26.99 -24.83
CA LEU A 6 29.82 -26.00 -23.82
C LEU A 6 28.98 -24.73 -23.88
N ALA A 7 28.66 -24.24 -25.07
CA ALA A 7 27.79 -23.08 -25.24
C ALA A 7 26.36 -23.36 -24.74
N ALA A 8 25.82 -24.56 -25.00
CA ALA A 8 24.52 -24.97 -24.50
C ALA A 8 24.50 -25.08 -22.96
N ILE A 9 25.55 -25.63 -22.36
CA ILE A 9 25.69 -25.70 -20.89
C ILE A 9 25.77 -24.30 -20.30
N LEU A 10 26.56 -23.39 -20.88
CA LEU A 10 26.67 -22.01 -20.40
C LEU A 10 25.33 -21.28 -20.50
N ALA A 11 24.62 -21.42 -21.63
CA ALA A 11 23.29 -20.84 -21.79
C ALA A 11 22.30 -21.39 -20.75
N LEU A 12 22.34 -22.70 -20.49
CA LEU A 12 21.51 -23.33 -19.47
C LEU A 12 21.81 -22.77 -18.07
N ILE A 13 23.09 -22.61 -17.72
CA ILE A 13 23.51 -22.03 -16.44
C ILE A 13 22.99 -20.59 -16.31
N LEU A 14 23.11 -19.77 -17.35
CA LEU A 14 22.64 -18.38 -17.34
C LEU A 14 21.11 -18.29 -17.19
N VAL A 15 20.36 -19.14 -17.89
CA VAL A 15 18.89 -19.19 -17.78
C VAL A 15 18.45 -19.61 -16.37
N ILE A 16 19.09 -20.65 -15.80
CA ILE A 16 18.79 -21.09 -14.43
C ILE A 16 19.09 -19.98 -13.43
N TRP A 17 20.24 -19.32 -13.56
CA TRP A 17 20.64 -18.23 -12.67
C TRP A 17 19.63 -17.08 -12.71
N GLN A 18 19.21 -16.66 -13.91
CA GLN A 18 18.22 -15.61 -14.10
C GLN A 18 16.87 -15.93 -13.43
N LEU A 19 16.39 -17.17 -13.58
CA LEU A 19 15.12 -17.61 -12.99
C LEU A 19 15.18 -17.65 -11.45
N GLN A 20 16.36 -17.87 -10.87
CA GLN A 20 16.55 -17.92 -9.42
C GLN A 20 16.74 -16.53 -8.80
N THR A 21 17.41 -15.61 -9.49
CA THR A 21 17.73 -14.27 -8.94
C THR A 21 16.62 -13.24 -9.13
N SER A 22 15.65 -13.51 -10.00
CA SER A 22 14.58 -12.55 -10.33
C SER A 22 13.21 -13.24 -10.43
N PRO A 23 12.69 -13.78 -9.31
CA PRO A 23 11.34 -14.32 -9.30
C PRO A 23 10.31 -13.20 -9.53
N GLU A 24 9.38 -13.41 -10.46
CA GLU A 24 8.29 -12.49 -10.76
C GLU A 24 6.94 -13.09 -10.32
N THR A 25 6.04 -12.25 -9.83
CA THR A 25 4.66 -12.65 -9.49
C THR A 25 3.73 -11.48 -9.78
N ASN A 26 2.52 -11.78 -10.22
CA ASN A 26 1.44 -10.79 -10.34
C ASN A 26 0.64 -10.66 -9.03
N ASP A 27 0.84 -11.58 -8.09
CA ASP A 27 0.15 -11.61 -6.81
C ASP A 27 1.02 -10.96 -5.73
N ALA A 28 1.05 -9.63 -5.74
CA ALA A 28 1.75 -8.82 -4.75
C ALA A 28 0.74 -7.97 -3.96
N TYR A 29 0.74 -8.12 -2.64
CA TYR A 29 -0.10 -7.34 -1.73
C TYR A 29 0.78 -6.47 -0.83
N VAL A 30 0.39 -5.21 -0.67
CA VAL A 30 1.00 -4.30 0.31
C VAL A 30 0.11 -4.34 1.56
N TYR A 31 0.71 -4.66 2.69
CA TYR A 31 0.08 -4.53 4.00
C TYR A 31 0.54 -3.23 4.64
N ASP A 32 -0.38 -2.50 5.24
CA ASP A 32 -0.09 -1.33 6.05
C ASP A 32 -0.95 -1.39 7.31
N ASP A 33 -0.42 -0.87 8.41
CA ASP A 33 -1.14 -0.85 9.69
C ASP A 33 -2.15 0.30 9.67
N THR A 34 -3.45 -0.04 9.69
CA THR A 34 -4.53 0.95 9.71
C THR A 34 -5.15 1.07 11.10
N ILE A 35 -5.48 2.31 11.49
CA ILE A 35 -6.27 2.59 12.69
C ILE A 35 -7.59 3.23 12.33
N ASP A 36 -8.65 2.85 13.04
CA ASP A 36 -9.95 3.51 12.93
C ASP A 36 -9.95 4.79 13.76
N VAL A 37 -10.35 5.90 13.13
CA VAL A 37 -10.51 7.19 13.80
C VAL A 37 -12.00 7.46 13.98
N VAL A 38 -12.46 7.33 15.22
CA VAL A 38 -13.86 7.57 15.59
C VAL A 38 -13.99 8.81 16.47
N PRO A 39 -15.06 9.60 16.31
CA PRO A 39 -15.33 10.70 17.22
C PRO A 39 -15.78 10.19 18.59
N GLU A 40 -15.48 10.95 19.64
CA GLU A 40 -15.94 10.64 21.01
C GLU A 40 -17.45 10.82 21.19
N VAL A 41 -18.10 11.55 20.28
CA VAL A 41 -19.52 11.89 20.35
C VAL A 41 -20.23 11.60 19.04
N SER A 42 -21.51 11.22 19.13
CA SER A 42 -22.36 10.99 17.96
C SER A 42 -22.85 12.31 17.37
N GLY A 43 -22.93 12.44 16.04
CA GLY A 43 -23.55 13.62 15.46
C GLY A 43 -23.44 13.69 13.95
N ARG A 44 -24.09 14.71 13.39
CA ARG A 44 -24.08 14.94 11.94
C ARG A 44 -22.75 15.55 11.51
N ILE A 45 -22.09 14.96 10.52
CA ILE A 45 -20.91 15.56 9.88
C ILE A 45 -21.36 16.79 9.08
N VAL A 46 -20.74 17.94 9.32
CA VAL A 46 -21.04 19.21 8.63
C VAL A 46 -19.93 19.62 7.66
N GLU A 47 -18.73 19.08 7.83
CA GLU A 47 -17.58 19.37 6.97
C GLU A 47 -16.60 18.19 6.95
N MET A 48 -15.98 17.94 5.81
CA MET A 48 -14.96 16.92 5.61
C MET A 48 -13.85 17.49 4.72
N PRO A 49 -12.89 18.25 5.28
CA PRO A 49 -11.89 18.99 4.51
C PRO A 49 -10.69 18.11 4.09
N ILE A 50 -10.95 16.84 3.78
CA ILE A 50 -9.96 15.87 3.32
C ILE A 50 -10.45 15.18 2.05
N ARG A 51 -9.50 14.68 1.26
CA ARG A 51 -9.77 13.79 0.12
C ARG A 51 -9.16 12.42 0.37
N ASP A 52 -9.62 11.46 -0.40
CA ASP A 52 -9.10 10.10 -0.36
C ASP A 52 -7.58 10.06 -0.62
N ASN A 53 -6.88 9.18 0.12
CA ASN A 53 -5.43 9.01 0.10
C ASN A 53 -4.60 10.30 0.35
N GLN A 54 -5.20 11.34 0.93
CA GLN A 54 -4.49 12.54 1.31
C GLN A 54 -3.52 12.26 2.47
N ARG A 55 -2.27 12.69 2.32
CA ARG A 55 -1.33 12.73 3.44
C ARG A 55 -1.81 13.73 4.49
N VAL A 56 -2.01 13.25 5.71
CA VAL A 56 -2.39 14.05 6.89
C VAL A 56 -1.30 13.97 7.95
N ARG A 57 -1.30 14.93 8.87
CA ARG A 57 -0.41 15.01 10.02
C ARG A 57 -1.21 15.06 11.31
N LYS A 58 -0.55 14.78 12.43
CA LYS A 58 -1.15 14.93 13.75
C LYS A 58 -1.70 16.34 13.93
N GLY A 59 -2.97 16.44 14.30
CA GLY A 59 -3.68 17.71 14.51
C GLY A 59 -4.49 18.18 13.30
N ASP A 60 -4.36 17.54 12.14
CA ASP A 60 -5.19 17.87 10.97
C ASP A 60 -6.65 17.49 11.24
N VAL A 61 -7.56 18.37 10.81
CA VAL A 61 -9.01 18.15 10.94
C VAL A 61 -9.46 17.18 9.86
N LEU A 62 -9.96 16.00 10.25
CA LEU A 62 -10.48 15.00 9.31
C LEU A 62 -11.95 15.27 8.95
N PHE A 63 -12.77 15.63 9.94
CA PHE A 63 -14.17 15.99 9.77
C PHE A 63 -14.66 16.81 10.96
N ARG A 64 -15.75 17.55 10.79
CA ARG A 64 -16.40 18.34 11.86
C ARG A 64 -17.81 17.83 12.11
N ILE A 65 -18.14 17.64 13.38
CA ILE A 65 -19.49 17.28 13.85
C ILE A 65 -20.25 18.56 14.21
N ASP A 66 -21.55 18.60 13.89
CA ASP A 66 -22.46 19.67 14.27
C ASP A 66 -22.43 19.90 15.79
N PRO A 67 -21.97 21.07 16.28
CA PRO A 67 -21.77 21.29 17.70
C PRO A 67 -23.07 21.67 18.43
N ARG A 68 -24.16 22.01 17.72
CA ARG A 68 -25.39 22.54 18.32
C ARG A 68 -25.97 21.66 19.45
N PRO A 69 -26.01 20.31 19.35
CA PRO A 69 -26.51 19.47 20.43
C PRO A 69 -25.65 19.50 21.71
N TYR A 70 -24.41 19.99 21.65
CA TYR A 70 -23.42 19.95 22.72
C TYR A 70 -23.13 21.32 23.35
N GLN A 71 -23.81 22.38 22.90
CA GLN A 71 -23.60 23.77 23.35
C GLN A 71 -24.69 24.29 24.30
N ALA A 72 -25.55 23.39 24.80
CA ALA A 72 -26.68 23.70 25.67
C ALA A 72 -26.28 23.77 27.16
#